data_AF-A0A250F7B7-F1
#
_entry.id   AF-A0A250F7B7-F1
#
_cell.length_a   1.000
_cell.length_b   1.000
_cell.length_c   1.000
_cell.angle_alpha   90.00
_cell.angle_beta   90.00
_cell.angle_gamma   90.00
#
_symmetry.space_group_name_H-M   'P 1'
#
loop_
_entity.id
_entity.type
_entity.pdbx_description
1 polymer ?
#
loop_
_entity_poly.entity_id
_entity_poly.type
_entity_poly.pdbx_seq_one_letter_code
_entity_poly.pdbx_strand_id
1 'polypeptide(L)'
;MKKILYTLLALSFLGCDNDDKLADESVIIRNGEESQSLNPQNDLDKYLDETFAKPYNIQILYRFLEREISRIYTYTPTKYNKAIEFANVFNYLFIEPYVKLTSKPFMKEHSFNTLILIGEPAFNPTGTKLVGLAAAGIKIHLTDINHLEANNIYWLNDNILATLYHENAHTWHQAKLYTTDYEKISASDYKNDRWVNEWNLSTKNYLKAGFITAYSSFDHDEDFVELLARYIVYYNASLDCGCATTNRTLDADGDGFDDALYTAWKAKFSNYGNTLTEYYTPYESTSVWEEVLKEADRKIRPTETYTGKQKIEQKIAIMKKYLQEEWNINLDELRAEIRSRYPYVAGKTFDGVPVQRKDFTRLTR
;
A
#
# COMPACT_ATOMS: atom_id res chain seq x y z
N MET A 1 -72.74 -42.50 -10.11
CA MET A 1 -71.72 -43.04 -9.18
C MET A 1 -70.70 -41.96 -8.89
N LYS A 2 -70.49 -41.72 -7.59
CA LYS A 2 -69.47 -40.90 -6.90
C LYS A 2 -69.00 -39.56 -7.52
N LYS A 3 -69.49 -38.49 -6.88
CA LYS A 3 -68.96 -37.13 -6.85
C LYS A 3 -67.51 -37.12 -6.38
N ILE A 4 -66.65 -36.35 -7.05
CA ILE A 4 -65.45 -35.76 -6.44
C ILE A 4 -65.41 -34.29 -6.87
N LEU A 5 -65.72 -33.46 -5.88
CA LEU A 5 -65.71 -32.00 -5.90
C LEU A 5 -64.33 -31.59 -5.36
N TYR A 6 -63.48 -30.96 -6.17
CA TYR A 6 -62.32 -30.25 -5.65
C TYR A 6 -62.51 -28.76 -5.88
N THR A 7 -62.92 -28.14 -4.78
CA THR A 7 -63.09 -26.70 -4.56
C THR A 7 -61.74 -26.00 -4.79
N LEU A 8 -61.70 -25.10 -5.77
CA LEU A 8 -60.58 -24.18 -5.98
C LEU A 8 -60.52 -23.24 -4.77
N LEU A 9 -59.52 -23.42 -3.91
CA LEU A 9 -59.26 -22.53 -2.79
C LEU A 9 -58.51 -21.30 -3.33
N ALA A 10 -59.25 -20.20 -3.51
CA ALA A 10 -58.67 -18.89 -3.78
C ALA A 10 -57.96 -18.38 -2.53
N LEU A 11 -56.62 -18.47 -2.51
CA LEU A 11 -55.81 -17.69 -1.57
C LEU A 11 -55.64 -16.28 -2.14
N SER A 12 -56.41 -15.36 -1.59
CA SER A 12 -56.19 -13.92 -1.68
C SER A 12 -54.93 -13.54 -0.89
N PHE A 13 -53.83 -13.33 -1.59
CA PHE A 13 -52.70 -12.55 -1.05
C PHE A 13 -53.06 -11.07 -1.18
N LEU A 14 -53.45 -10.47 -0.07
CA LEU A 14 -53.48 -9.01 0.09
C LEU A 14 -52.03 -8.52 0.07
N GLY A 15 -51.68 -7.76 -0.97
CA GLY A 15 -50.42 -7.04 -1.08
C GLY A 15 -50.37 -5.90 -0.06
N CYS A 16 -49.19 -5.67 0.51
CA CYS A 16 -48.83 -4.37 1.05
C CYS A 16 -48.38 -3.49 -0.11
N ASP A 17 -49.09 -2.38 -0.28
CA ASP A 17 -48.82 -1.30 -1.22
C ASP A 17 -47.67 -0.47 -0.65
N ASN A 18 -46.44 -0.77 -1.08
CA ASN A 18 -45.38 0.23 -1.10
C ASN A 18 -45.15 0.54 -2.58
N ASP A 19 -45.64 1.71 -3.00
CA ASP A 19 -45.36 2.37 -4.27
C ASP A 19 -43.85 2.70 -4.38
N ASP A 20 -42.99 1.69 -4.47
CA ASP A 20 -41.68 1.85 -5.08
C ASP A 20 -41.90 1.86 -6.58
N LYS A 21 -42.24 3.04 -7.11
CA LYS A 21 -42.17 3.30 -8.56
C LYS A 21 -40.73 3.07 -8.99
N LEU A 22 -40.46 1.87 -9.47
CA LEU A 22 -39.31 1.60 -10.33
C LEU A 22 -39.39 2.60 -11.48
N ALA A 23 -38.28 3.29 -11.75
CA ALA A 23 -38.19 4.14 -12.93
C ALA A 23 -38.55 3.30 -14.16
N ASP A 24 -39.37 3.85 -15.06
CA ASP A 24 -39.92 3.18 -16.26
C ASP A 24 -38.84 2.82 -17.31
N GLU A 25 -37.55 2.97 -16.97
CA GLU A 25 -36.43 2.62 -17.83
C GLU A 25 -36.14 1.11 -17.76
N SER A 26 -37.04 0.36 -18.39
CA SER A 26 -36.73 -0.96 -18.91
C SER A 26 -35.63 -0.85 -19.99
N VAL A 27 -34.42 -1.30 -19.66
CA VAL A 27 -33.31 -1.46 -20.62
C VAL A 27 -33.56 -2.71 -21.46
N ILE A 28 -34.52 -2.64 -22.38
CA ILE A 28 -34.55 -3.50 -23.56
C ILE A 28 -34.54 -2.58 -24.78
N ILE A 29 -33.38 -2.57 -25.45
CA ILE A 29 -33.09 -1.76 -26.64
C ILE A 29 -34.09 -2.06 -27.76
N ARG A 30 -34.81 -1.04 -28.22
CA ARG A 30 -35.48 -1.05 -29.54
C ARG A 30 -34.53 -0.45 -30.57
N ASN A 31 -34.38 -1.17 -31.68
CA ASN A 31 -33.59 -0.91 -32.87
C ASN A 31 -33.33 0.58 -33.20
N GLY A 32 -32.05 0.95 -33.31
CA GLY A 32 -31.59 1.88 -34.35
C GLY A 32 -31.25 3.33 -33.95
N GLU A 33 -31.25 3.68 -32.67
CA GLU A 33 -30.77 5.00 -32.22
C GLU A 33 -29.40 4.86 -31.53
N GLU A 34 -28.52 5.83 -31.73
CA GLU A 34 -27.16 5.87 -31.17
C GLU A 34 -27.19 5.46 -29.70
N SER A 35 -26.53 4.34 -29.39
CA SER A 35 -26.36 3.82 -28.05
C SER A 35 -25.83 4.92 -27.14
N GLN A 36 -26.70 5.55 -26.35
CA GLN A 36 -26.27 6.27 -25.16
C GLN A 36 -25.39 5.29 -24.38
N SER A 37 -24.13 5.66 -24.15
CA SER A 37 -23.22 4.82 -23.39
C SER A 37 -23.92 4.41 -22.10
N LEU A 38 -24.08 3.09 -21.87
CA LEU A 38 -24.65 2.54 -20.64
C LEU A 38 -23.92 3.02 -19.38
N ASN A 39 -22.72 3.60 -19.56
CA ASN A 39 -21.96 4.27 -18.52
C ASN A 39 -21.41 5.60 -19.06
N PRO A 40 -22.18 6.72 -18.98
CA PRO A 40 -21.67 8.02 -19.40
C PRO A 40 -20.56 8.48 -18.46
N GLN A 41 -19.61 9.24 -19.01
CA GLN A 41 -18.48 9.78 -18.26
C GLN A 41 -18.99 10.76 -17.19
N ASN A 42 -18.58 10.54 -15.94
CA ASN A 42 -18.93 11.40 -14.81
C ASN A 42 -17.76 12.33 -14.42
N ASP A 43 -17.97 13.16 -13.41
CA ASP A 43 -16.97 14.14 -12.95
C ASP A 43 -15.69 13.49 -12.41
N LEU A 44 -15.80 12.34 -11.74
CA LEU A 44 -14.62 11.59 -11.29
C LEU A 44 -13.82 11.07 -12.48
N ASP A 45 -14.47 10.50 -13.51
CA ASP A 45 -13.74 10.01 -14.68
C ASP A 45 -12.96 11.12 -15.39
N LYS A 46 -13.56 12.32 -15.52
CA LYS A 46 -12.88 13.51 -16.07
C LYS A 46 -11.70 13.92 -15.20
N TYR A 47 -11.91 13.98 -13.88
CA TYR A 47 -10.87 14.29 -12.92
C TYR A 47 -9.69 13.30 -13.00
N LEU A 48 -9.97 12.00 -13.09
CA LEU A 48 -8.93 10.97 -13.17
C LEU A 48 -8.14 11.07 -14.49
N ASP A 49 -8.82 11.35 -15.60
CA ASP A 49 -8.20 11.55 -16.90
C ASP A 49 -7.28 12.78 -16.93
N GLU A 50 -7.77 13.92 -16.43
CA GLU A 50 -7.04 15.19 -16.43
C GLU A 50 -5.90 15.23 -15.41
N THR A 51 -6.09 14.60 -14.24
CA THR A 51 -5.12 14.64 -13.14
C THR A 51 -4.05 13.56 -13.27
N PHE A 52 -4.38 12.37 -13.78
CA PHE A 52 -3.46 11.23 -13.79
C PHE A 52 -3.15 10.68 -15.19
N ALA A 53 -4.18 10.39 -15.98
CA ALA A 53 -3.97 9.71 -17.26
C ALA A 53 -3.19 10.59 -18.25
N LYS A 54 -3.63 11.83 -18.47
CA LYS A 54 -2.95 12.77 -19.38
C LYS A 54 -1.53 13.16 -18.91
N PRO A 55 -1.30 13.55 -17.64
CA PRO A 55 0.01 14.03 -17.22
C PRO A 55 1.03 12.91 -16.99
N TYR A 56 0.59 11.76 -16.50
CA TYR A 56 1.47 10.70 -15.99
C TYR A 56 1.27 9.34 -16.66
N ASN A 57 0.34 9.21 -17.62
CA ASN A 57 0.00 7.91 -18.22
C ASN A 57 -0.47 6.87 -17.18
N ILE A 58 -1.11 7.34 -16.09
CA ILE A 58 -1.65 6.48 -15.03
C ILE A 58 -3.16 6.45 -15.13
N GLN A 59 -3.72 5.32 -15.54
CA GLN A 59 -5.16 5.07 -15.59
C GLN A 59 -5.63 4.52 -14.25
N ILE A 60 -6.65 5.16 -13.66
CA ILE A 60 -7.29 4.69 -12.42
C ILE A 60 -8.68 4.16 -12.78
N LEU A 61 -8.87 2.86 -12.62
CA LEU A 61 -10.10 2.13 -12.94
C LEU A 61 -10.82 1.77 -11.64
N TYR A 62 -11.86 2.53 -11.30
CA TYR A 62 -12.69 2.26 -10.12
C TYR A 62 -14.05 1.65 -10.47
N ARG A 63 -14.51 1.86 -11.71
CA ARG A 63 -15.70 1.21 -12.23
C ARG A 63 -15.37 -0.26 -12.50
N PHE A 64 -16.24 -1.14 -12.05
CA PHE A 64 -16.04 -2.58 -12.16
C PHE A 64 -15.96 -3.00 -13.64
N LEU A 65 -14.81 -3.52 -14.05
CA LEU A 65 -14.61 -4.08 -15.39
C LEU A 65 -14.32 -5.57 -15.24
N GLU A 66 -15.28 -6.41 -15.62
CA GLU A 66 -15.21 -7.86 -15.40
C GLU A 66 -13.98 -8.51 -16.06
N ARG A 67 -13.47 -7.94 -17.16
CA ARG A 67 -12.24 -8.41 -17.83
C ARG A 67 -10.95 -8.10 -17.06
N GLU A 68 -11.00 -7.15 -16.13
CA GLU A 68 -9.83 -6.66 -15.39
C GLU A 68 -9.68 -7.35 -14.03
N ILE A 69 -10.47 -8.38 -13.75
CA ILE A 69 -10.51 -9.02 -12.43
C ILE A 69 -10.57 -10.54 -12.55
N SER A 70 -9.95 -11.24 -11.60
CA SER A 70 -9.97 -12.71 -11.57
C SER A 70 -11.20 -13.25 -10.83
N ARG A 71 -12.06 -14.03 -11.51
CA ARG A 71 -13.27 -14.63 -10.89
C ARG A 71 -13.00 -15.62 -9.74
N ILE A 72 -11.74 -15.91 -9.41
CA ILE A 72 -11.39 -16.77 -8.28
C ILE A 72 -11.71 -16.13 -6.92
N TYR A 73 -11.87 -14.80 -6.88
CA TYR A 73 -12.24 -14.06 -5.68
C TYR A 73 -13.60 -13.37 -5.86
N THR A 74 -14.27 -13.10 -4.74
CA THR A 74 -15.49 -12.29 -4.74
C THR A 74 -15.10 -10.83 -4.62
N TYR A 75 -15.47 -10.02 -5.61
CA TYR A 75 -15.18 -8.59 -5.59
C TYR A 75 -16.46 -7.78 -5.53
N THR A 76 -16.43 -6.70 -4.76
CA THR A 76 -17.44 -5.63 -4.87
C THR A 76 -16.86 -4.45 -5.64
N PRO A 77 -17.72 -3.69 -6.36
CA PRO A 77 -17.32 -2.43 -6.94
C PRO A 77 -16.83 -1.45 -5.87
N THR A 78 -15.85 -0.63 -6.24
CA THR A 78 -15.41 0.48 -5.39
C THR A 78 -16.51 1.55 -5.31
N LYS A 79 -16.85 1.99 -4.11
CA LYS A 79 -17.80 3.08 -3.87
C LYS A 79 -17.26 4.38 -4.46
N TYR A 80 -18.12 5.15 -5.14
CA TYR A 80 -17.74 6.40 -5.82
C TYR A 80 -16.98 7.38 -4.90
N ASN A 81 -17.50 7.67 -3.71
CA ASN A 81 -16.84 8.59 -2.77
C ASN A 81 -15.49 8.05 -2.26
N LYS A 82 -15.34 6.72 -2.15
CA LYS A 82 -14.07 6.10 -1.75
C LYS A 82 -13.04 6.15 -2.87
N ALA A 83 -13.46 6.07 -4.13
CA ALA A 83 -12.59 6.33 -5.26
C ALA A 83 -12.10 7.79 -5.31
N ILE A 84 -12.95 8.77 -4.94
CA ILE A 84 -12.53 10.17 -4.78
C ILE A 84 -11.47 10.29 -3.68
N GLU A 85 -11.74 9.74 -2.50
CA GLU A 85 -10.79 9.74 -1.38
C GLU A 85 -9.45 9.13 -1.78
N PHE A 86 -9.47 7.96 -2.41
CA PHE A 86 -8.27 7.30 -2.92
C PHE A 86 -7.51 8.19 -3.90
N ALA A 87 -8.18 8.75 -4.90
CA ALA A 87 -7.53 9.55 -5.93
C ALA A 87 -6.80 10.77 -5.34
N ASN A 88 -7.43 11.46 -4.39
CA ASN A 88 -6.81 12.60 -3.73
C ASN A 88 -5.65 12.20 -2.81
N VAL A 89 -5.78 11.08 -2.07
CA VAL A 89 -4.70 10.52 -1.25
C VAL A 89 -3.51 10.11 -2.12
N PHE A 90 -3.77 9.40 -3.21
CA PHE A 90 -2.78 8.97 -4.19
C PHE A 90 -2.04 10.17 -4.79
N ASN A 91 -2.76 11.21 -5.21
CA ASN A 91 -2.13 12.43 -5.71
C ASN A 91 -1.21 13.03 -4.64
N TYR A 92 -1.69 13.15 -3.40
CA TYR A 92 -0.98 13.87 -2.36
C TYR A 92 0.22 13.13 -1.77
N LEU A 93 0.11 11.82 -1.55
CA LEU A 93 1.13 11.02 -0.86
C LEU A 93 2.03 10.20 -1.80
N PHE A 94 1.68 10.11 -3.08
CA PHE A 94 2.47 9.40 -4.08
C PHE A 94 2.89 10.31 -5.24
N ILE A 95 1.95 10.89 -5.99
CA ILE A 95 2.31 11.66 -7.21
C ILE A 95 3.09 12.94 -6.89
N GLU A 96 2.54 13.82 -6.05
CA GLU A 96 3.15 15.10 -5.70
C GLU A 96 4.59 14.97 -5.15
N PRO A 97 4.89 14.10 -4.16
CA PRO A 97 6.26 13.99 -3.64
C PRO A 97 7.23 13.44 -4.68
N TYR A 98 6.82 12.46 -5.49
CA TYR A 98 7.69 11.93 -6.55
C TYR A 98 7.96 12.97 -7.63
N VAL A 99 6.93 13.66 -8.13
CA VAL A 99 7.10 14.71 -9.16
C VAL A 99 8.02 15.83 -8.66
N LYS A 100 7.96 16.17 -7.37
CA LYS A 100 8.80 17.21 -6.78
C LYS A 100 10.29 16.85 -6.80
N LEU A 101 10.62 15.57 -6.58
CA LEU A 101 12.01 15.11 -6.51
C LEU A 101 12.55 14.58 -7.83
N THR A 102 11.67 14.10 -8.71
CA THR A 102 12.03 13.67 -10.05
C THR A 102 11.47 14.68 -11.06
N SER A 103 10.37 14.36 -11.74
CA SER A 103 9.65 15.26 -12.64
C SER A 103 8.34 14.61 -13.12
N LYS A 104 7.49 15.37 -13.81
CA LYS A 104 6.31 14.79 -14.49
C LYS A 104 6.69 13.80 -15.61
N PRO A 105 7.65 14.10 -16.51
CA PRO A 105 8.11 13.13 -17.50
C PRO A 105 8.63 11.84 -16.88
N PHE A 106 9.41 11.94 -15.80
CA PHE A 106 9.88 10.77 -15.07
C PHE A 106 8.73 9.87 -14.62
N MET A 107 7.71 10.44 -13.95
CA MET A 107 6.54 9.67 -13.53
C MET A 107 5.75 9.09 -14.71
N LYS A 108 5.77 9.75 -15.86
CA LYS A 108 5.11 9.27 -17.07
C LYS A 108 5.82 8.07 -17.71
N GLU A 109 7.14 8.02 -17.61
CA GLU A 109 7.99 7.02 -18.28
C GLU A 109 8.39 5.86 -17.37
N HIS A 110 8.45 6.09 -16.05
CA HIS A 110 9.05 5.18 -15.06
C HIS A 110 8.15 4.98 -13.83
N SER A 111 6.84 4.91 -14.06
CA SER A 111 5.83 4.48 -13.08
C SER A 111 4.99 3.37 -13.68
N PHE A 112 4.27 2.63 -12.83
CA PHE A 112 3.16 1.80 -13.29
C PHE A 112 2.12 2.67 -14.01
N ASN A 113 1.33 2.08 -14.90
CA ASN A 113 0.41 2.81 -15.76
C ASN A 113 -1.07 2.55 -15.46
N THR A 114 -1.40 1.55 -14.64
CA THR A 114 -2.79 1.19 -14.35
C THR A 114 -2.99 0.82 -12.89
N LEU A 115 -3.95 1.47 -12.24
CA LEU A 115 -4.46 1.12 -10.92
C LEU A 115 -5.91 0.66 -11.06
N ILE A 116 -6.22 -0.54 -10.58
CA ILE A 116 -7.58 -1.07 -10.52
C ILE A 116 -8.02 -1.08 -9.07
N LEU A 117 -9.08 -0.33 -8.76
CA LEU A 117 -9.62 -0.19 -7.41
C LEU A 117 -10.73 -1.21 -7.19
N ILE A 118 -10.54 -2.07 -6.20
CA ILE A 118 -11.46 -3.12 -5.80
C ILE A 118 -12.00 -2.79 -4.40
N GLY A 119 -13.32 -2.90 -4.24
CA GLY A 119 -14.03 -2.46 -3.03
C GLY A 119 -13.69 -3.28 -1.79
N GLU A 120 -13.80 -4.61 -1.89
CA GLU A 120 -13.54 -5.52 -0.77
C GLU A 120 -12.07 -5.99 -0.70
N PRO A 121 -11.64 -6.50 0.47
CA PRO A 121 -10.43 -7.29 0.57
C PRO A 121 -10.54 -8.57 -0.25
N ALA A 122 -9.41 -9.02 -0.78
CA ALA A 122 -9.27 -10.39 -1.26
C ALA A 122 -8.53 -11.20 -0.20
N PHE A 123 -8.80 -12.50 -0.12
CA PHE A 123 -8.16 -13.39 0.84
C PHE A 123 -7.58 -14.59 0.11
N ASN A 124 -6.36 -14.98 0.47
CA ASN A 124 -5.81 -16.24 -0.01
C ASN A 124 -6.57 -17.44 0.63
N PRO A 125 -6.34 -18.68 0.16
CA PRO A 125 -6.98 -19.86 0.74
C PRO A 125 -6.67 -20.09 2.23
N THR A 126 -5.62 -19.48 2.78
CA THR A 126 -5.26 -19.56 4.20
C THR A 126 -5.93 -18.47 5.05
N GLY A 127 -6.79 -17.63 4.46
CA GLY A 127 -7.52 -16.56 5.15
C GLY A 127 -6.73 -15.28 5.39
N THR A 128 -5.51 -15.17 4.85
CA THR A 128 -4.72 -13.95 4.92
C THR A 128 -5.24 -12.94 3.91
N LYS A 129 -5.52 -11.71 4.37
CA LYS A 129 -5.89 -10.58 3.52
C LYS A 129 -4.75 -10.29 2.53
N LEU A 130 -5.09 -10.26 1.24
CA LEU A 130 -4.22 -9.85 0.15
C LEU A 130 -4.31 -8.33 0.02
N VAL A 131 -3.22 -7.65 0.36
CA VAL A 131 -3.03 -6.22 0.11
C VAL A 131 -2.33 -6.10 -1.24
N GLY A 132 -3.07 -5.67 -2.27
CA GLY A 132 -2.60 -5.78 -3.64
C GLY A 132 -2.81 -7.21 -4.19
N LEU A 133 -3.70 -7.40 -5.16
CA LEU A 133 -4.08 -8.76 -5.60
C LEU A 133 -3.15 -9.33 -6.68
N ALA A 134 -2.64 -8.46 -7.54
CA ALA A 134 -1.73 -8.82 -8.61
C ALA A 134 -1.08 -7.56 -9.13
N ALA A 135 0.25 -7.54 -9.11
CA ALA A 135 1.03 -6.68 -9.95
C ALA A 135 1.63 -7.52 -11.08
N ALA A 136 1.18 -7.25 -12.30
CA ALA A 136 1.74 -7.87 -13.50
C ALA A 136 2.42 -6.77 -14.30
N GLY A 137 3.67 -6.46 -13.95
CA GLY A 137 4.40 -5.32 -14.49
C GLY A 137 3.73 -4.01 -14.12
N ILE A 138 3.18 -3.31 -15.10
CA ILE A 138 2.70 -1.92 -14.97
C ILE A 138 1.23 -1.78 -14.48
N LYS A 139 0.57 -2.87 -14.09
CA LYS A 139 -0.83 -2.87 -13.62
C LYS A 139 -0.92 -3.42 -12.20
N ILE A 140 -1.59 -2.66 -11.32
CA ILE A 140 -1.75 -2.98 -9.89
C ILE A 140 -3.23 -3.05 -9.54
N HIS A 141 -3.64 -4.12 -8.86
CA HIS A 141 -4.98 -4.25 -8.28
C HIS A 141 -4.95 -3.91 -6.80
N LEU A 142 -5.50 -2.76 -6.41
CA LEU A 142 -5.63 -2.37 -5.01
C LEU A 142 -6.98 -2.80 -4.46
N THR A 143 -6.95 -3.57 -3.38
CA THR A 143 -8.12 -4.13 -2.70
C THR A 143 -8.52 -3.28 -1.50
N ASP A 144 -9.69 -3.57 -0.93
CA ASP A 144 -10.18 -2.96 0.31
C ASP A 144 -10.40 -1.44 0.28
N ILE A 145 -10.63 -0.88 -0.91
CA ILE A 145 -10.82 0.57 -1.09
C ILE A 145 -12.08 1.06 -0.40
N ASN A 146 -13.10 0.21 -0.21
CA ASN A 146 -14.32 0.62 0.49
C ASN A 146 -14.09 0.90 1.99
N HIS A 147 -13.02 0.38 2.58
CA HIS A 147 -12.61 0.59 3.98
C HIS A 147 -11.48 1.61 4.14
N LEU A 148 -11.11 2.34 3.07
CA LEU A 148 -10.07 3.37 3.09
C LEU A 148 -10.22 4.33 4.28
N GLU A 149 -9.18 4.39 5.11
CA GLU A 149 -9.05 5.36 6.20
C GLU A 149 -8.16 6.53 5.76
N ALA A 150 -8.72 7.47 4.99
CA ALA A 150 -7.98 8.57 4.37
C ALA A 150 -7.23 9.51 5.34
N ASN A 151 -7.49 9.43 6.65
CA ASN A 151 -6.88 10.26 7.68
C ASN A 151 -6.00 9.47 8.68
N ASN A 152 -5.75 8.18 8.42
CA ASN A 152 -4.89 7.34 9.24
C ASN A 152 -3.65 6.94 8.43
N ILE A 153 -2.50 7.54 8.77
CA ILE A 153 -1.25 7.29 8.05
C ILE A 153 -0.84 5.82 8.09
N TYR A 154 -1.10 5.14 9.20
CA TYR A 154 -0.69 3.74 9.37
C TYR A 154 -1.52 2.80 8.50
N TRP A 155 -2.84 3.02 8.47
CA TRP A 155 -3.71 2.28 7.55
C TRP A 155 -3.29 2.52 6.09
N LEU A 156 -3.05 3.78 5.71
CA LEU A 156 -2.64 4.14 4.35
C LEU A 156 -1.29 3.53 3.96
N ASN A 157 -0.30 3.59 4.84
CA ASN A 157 1.01 3.01 4.58
C ASN A 157 0.93 1.50 4.36
N ASP A 158 0.24 0.79 5.24
CA ASP A 158 0.22 -0.68 5.24
C ASP A 158 -0.71 -1.27 4.18
N ASN A 159 -1.82 -0.60 3.84
CA ASN A 159 -2.83 -1.15 2.93
C ASN A 159 -2.71 -0.59 1.50
N ILE A 160 -1.99 0.51 1.28
CA ILE A 160 -1.94 1.20 -0.02
C ILE A 160 -0.51 1.58 -0.41
N LEU A 161 0.14 2.44 0.39
CA LEU A 161 1.33 3.16 -0.07
C LEU A 161 2.56 2.26 -0.16
N ALA A 162 2.76 1.32 0.77
CA ALA A 162 3.87 0.37 0.69
C ALA A 162 3.81 -0.44 -0.61
N THR A 163 2.63 -0.94 -1.00
CA THR A 163 2.42 -1.62 -2.28
C THR A 163 2.73 -0.69 -3.45
N LEU A 164 2.24 0.55 -3.43
CA LEU A 164 2.53 1.50 -4.51
C LEU A 164 4.03 1.81 -4.64
N TYR A 165 4.75 1.97 -3.53
CA TYR A 165 6.20 2.20 -3.55
C TYR A 165 6.97 0.98 -4.05
N HIS A 166 6.56 -0.22 -3.62
CA HIS A 166 7.09 -1.51 -4.06
C HIS A 166 6.95 -1.67 -5.58
N GLU A 167 5.74 -1.54 -6.10
CA GLU A 167 5.48 -1.73 -7.54
C GLU A 167 6.11 -0.64 -8.41
N ASN A 168 6.17 0.59 -7.91
CA ASN A 168 6.87 1.64 -8.63
C ASN A 168 8.37 1.36 -8.73
N ALA A 169 8.98 0.85 -7.67
CA ALA A 169 10.39 0.47 -7.66
C ALA A 169 10.69 -0.70 -8.61
N HIS A 170 9.75 -1.62 -8.83
CA HIS A 170 9.89 -2.65 -9.88
C HIS A 170 10.10 -2.04 -11.26
N THR A 171 9.36 -0.99 -11.60
CA THR A 171 9.50 -0.35 -12.92
C THR A 171 10.87 0.26 -13.15
N TRP A 172 11.58 0.66 -12.08
CA TRP A 172 12.92 1.23 -12.16
C TRP A 172 13.96 0.17 -12.47
N HIS A 173 14.02 -0.91 -11.67
CA HIS A 173 15.04 -1.92 -11.89
C HIS A 173 14.82 -2.71 -13.18
N GLN A 174 13.56 -2.86 -13.62
CA GLN A 174 13.23 -3.44 -14.92
C GLN A 174 13.67 -2.54 -16.10
N ALA A 175 13.69 -1.22 -15.92
CA ALA A 175 14.16 -0.27 -16.94
C ALA A 175 15.70 -0.15 -16.97
N LYS A 176 16.34 -0.15 -15.80
CA LYS A 176 17.79 -0.12 -15.64
C LYS A 176 18.20 -1.04 -14.50
N LEU A 177 18.91 -2.13 -14.81
CA LEU A 177 19.30 -3.13 -13.81
C LEU A 177 20.26 -2.55 -12.76
N TYR A 178 20.07 -2.92 -11.50
CA TYR A 178 21.08 -2.72 -10.45
C TYR A 178 22.14 -3.83 -10.49
N THR A 179 23.23 -3.67 -9.75
CA THR A 179 24.34 -4.63 -9.73
C THR A 179 23.93 -6.01 -9.19
N THR A 180 24.45 -7.08 -9.81
CA THR A 180 24.28 -8.47 -9.34
C THR A 180 24.91 -8.72 -7.96
N ASP A 181 25.71 -7.79 -7.45
CA ASP A 181 26.24 -7.87 -6.08
C ASP A 181 25.13 -7.85 -5.02
N TYR A 182 23.97 -7.24 -5.31
CA TYR A 182 22.82 -7.25 -4.41
C TYR A 182 22.33 -8.68 -4.13
N GLU A 183 22.10 -9.46 -5.19
CA GLU A 183 21.66 -10.86 -5.09
C GLU A 183 22.63 -11.72 -4.27
N LYS A 184 23.94 -11.54 -4.49
CA LYS A 184 24.99 -12.33 -3.84
C LYS A 184 24.99 -12.22 -2.31
N ILE A 185 24.46 -11.13 -1.73
CA ILE A 185 24.41 -10.91 -0.28
C ILE A 185 23.54 -11.98 0.42
N SER A 186 22.49 -12.48 -0.24
CA SER A 186 21.54 -13.46 0.34
C SER A 186 21.21 -14.61 -0.60
N ALA A 187 22.06 -14.87 -1.60
CA ALA A 187 21.84 -15.88 -2.64
C ALA A 187 21.48 -17.28 -2.11
N SER A 188 22.07 -17.70 -0.98
CA SER A 188 21.79 -19.01 -0.37
C SER A 188 20.46 -19.10 0.38
N ASP A 189 19.79 -17.96 0.62
CA ASP A 189 18.60 -17.86 1.46
C ASP A 189 17.33 -17.49 0.71
N TYR A 190 17.38 -17.20 -0.59
CA TYR A 190 16.17 -17.06 -1.41
C TYR A 190 15.37 -18.36 -1.47
N LYS A 191 14.05 -18.24 -1.34
CA LYS A 191 13.09 -19.34 -1.19
C LYS A 191 12.16 -19.49 -2.38
N ASN A 192 12.06 -18.49 -3.27
CA ASN A 192 11.03 -18.42 -4.31
C ASN A 192 9.65 -18.63 -3.67
N ASP A 193 8.74 -19.32 -4.36
CA ASP A 193 7.38 -19.63 -3.90
C ASP A 193 7.29 -20.26 -2.50
N ARG A 194 8.37 -20.85 -1.98
CA ARG A 194 8.38 -21.47 -0.65
C ARG A 194 8.42 -20.47 0.51
N TRP A 195 8.68 -19.19 0.25
CA TRP A 195 8.80 -18.16 1.30
C TRP A 195 7.63 -18.17 2.30
N VAL A 196 6.41 -18.47 1.84
CA VAL A 196 5.19 -18.52 2.66
C VAL A 196 5.26 -19.54 3.81
N ASN A 197 6.05 -20.61 3.64
CA ASN A 197 6.12 -21.75 4.58
C ASN A 197 7.52 -21.97 5.17
N GLU A 198 8.55 -21.33 4.62
CA GLU A 198 9.95 -21.53 5.05
C GLU A 198 10.30 -20.75 6.32
N TRP A 199 9.57 -19.68 6.62
CA TRP A 199 9.87 -18.82 7.76
C TRP A 199 8.90 -19.03 8.91
N ASN A 200 9.44 -19.23 10.10
CA ASN A 200 8.66 -19.07 11.33
C ASN A 200 8.48 -17.58 11.63
N LEU A 201 7.29 -17.06 11.30
CA LEU A 201 6.90 -15.65 11.48
C LEU A 201 7.00 -15.17 12.94
N SER A 202 6.85 -16.06 13.94
CA SER A 202 7.02 -15.70 15.35
C SER A 202 8.48 -15.42 15.71
N THR A 203 9.42 -16.08 15.05
CA THR A 203 10.87 -15.91 15.30
C THR A 203 11.53 -14.89 14.37
N LYS A 204 10.81 -14.47 13.33
CA LYS A 204 11.27 -13.59 12.24
C LYS A 204 12.67 -13.91 11.73
N ASN A 205 13.00 -15.20 11.59
CA ASN A 205 14.34 -15.62 11.18
C ASN A 205 14.75 -15.12 9.78
N TYR A 206 13.81 -14.68 8.95
CA TYR A 206 14.09 -13.99 7.70
C TYR A 206 14.96 -12.73 7.90
N LEU A 207 14.78 -12.00 9.01
CA LEU A 207 15.62 -10.84 9.37
C LEU A 207 17.09 -11.26 9.53
N LYS A 208 17.35 -12.37 10.22
CA LYS A 208 18.71 -12.92 10.43
C LYS A 208 19.33 -13.44 9.13
N ALA A 209 18.51 -13.78 8.14
CA ALA A 209 18.96 -14.15 6.80
C ALA A 209 19.25 -12.93 5.91
N GLY A 210 18.87 -11.71 6.35
CA GLY A 210 19.13 -10.46 5.66
C GLY A 210 17.94 -9.92 4.86
N PHE A 211 16.72 -10.40 5.12
CA PHE A 211 15.49 -9.99 4.43
C PHE A 211 14.66 -9.08 5.34
N ILE A 212 14.13 -7.96 4.84
CA ILE A 212 13.35 -7.02 5.68
C ILE A 212 11.94 -7.54 6.01
N THR A 213 11.34 -8.29 5.09
CA THR A 213 10.09 -9.05 5.28
C THR A 213 10.32 -10.52 4.90
N ALA A 214 9.40 -11.41 5.27
CA ALA A 214 9.46 -12.79 4.79
C ALA A 214 9.33 -12.87 3.25
N TYR A 215 8.55 -11.96 2.67
CA TYR A 215 8.31 -11.89 1.22
C TYR A 215 9.56 -11.47 0.43
N SER A 216 10.42 -10.62 1.00
CA SER A 216 11.75 -10.31 0.44
C SER A 216 12.61 -11.54 0.15
N SER A 217 12.29 -12.72 0.72
CA SER A 217 13.01 -13.95 0.39
C SER A 217 12.54 -14.64 -0.88
N PHE A 218 11.52 -14.12 -1.58
CA PHE A 218 11.04 -14.70 -2.84
C PHE A 218 12.19 -14.74 -3.86
N ASP A 219 12.69 -13.59 -4.28
CA ASP A 219 13.89 -13.44 -5.09
C ASP A 219 14.58 -12.10 -4.80
N HIS A 220 15.66 -11.80 -5.53
CA HIS A 220 16.44 -10.58 -5.33
C HIS A 220 15.71 -9.30 -5.75
N ASP A 221 14.77 -9.37 -6.70
CA ASP A 221 14.01 -8.23 -7.17
C ASP A 221 12.94 -7.84 -6.14
N GLU A 222 12.21 -8.82 -5.61
CA GLU A 222 11.26 -8.63 -4.51
C GLU A 222 11.95 -8.15 -3.24
N ASP A 223 13.14 -8.68 -2.93
CA ASP A 223 13.97 -8.20 -1.82
C ASP A 223 14.33 -6.73 -1.95
N PHE A 224 14.76 -6.32 -3.15
CA PHE A 224 15.12 -4.94 -3.44
C PHE A 224 13.93 -4.00 -3.23
N VAL A 225 12.78 -4.29 -3.82
CA VAL A 225 11.64 -3.37 -3.77
C VAL A 225 10.94 -3.37 -2.41
N GLU A 226 10.90 -4.50 -1.70
CA GLU A 226 10.39 -4.57 -0.33
C GLU A 226 11.26 -3.74 0.61
N LEU A 227 12.59 -3.88 0.51
CA LEU A 227 13.51 -3.09 1.32
C LEU A 227 13.31 -1.58 1.10
N LEU A 228 13.10 -1.16 -0.14
CA LEU A 228 12.82 0.22 -0.49
C LEU A 228 11.49 0.69 0.12
N ALA A 229 10.41 -0.08 -0.07
CA ALA A 229 9.08 0.27 0.42
C ALA A 229 9.05 0.39 1.95
N ARG A 230 9.62 -0.59 2.67
CA ARG A 230 9.69 -0.57 4.14
C ARG A 230 10.55 0.58 4.65
N TYR A 231 11.65 0.90 3.98
CA TYR A 231 12.49 2.03 4.36
C TYR A 231 11.74 3.37 4.31
N ILE A 232 10.88 3.57 3.30
CA ILE A 232 10.06 4.79 3.17
C ILE A 232 9.06 4.90 4.33
N VAL A 233 8.35 3.81 4.66
CA VAL A 233 7.23 3.87 5.61
C VAL A 233 7.65 3.71 7.08
N TYR A 234 8.70 2.94 7.37
CA TYR A 234 9.19 2.77 8.75
C TYR A 234 9.68 4.09 9.32
N TYR A 235 9.54 4.22 10.65
CA TYR A 235 10.27 5.25 11.38
C TYR A 235 11.76 4.91 11.39
N ASN A 236 12.60 5.93 11.38
CA ASN A 236 14.05 5.77 11.45
C ASN A 236 14.55 6.68 12.56
N ALA A 237 14.92 6.12 13.70
CA ALA A 237 15.31 6.90 14.87
C ALA A 237 16.51 7.80 14.54
N SER A 238 17.50 7.27 13.82
CA SER A 238 18.69 8.05 13.43
C SER A 238 18.35 9.30 12.62
N LEU A 239 17.26 9.28 11.85
CA LEU A 239 16.80 10.41 11.03
C LEU A 239 15.71 11.26 11.69
N ASP A 240 14.84 10.66 12.50
CA ASP A 240 13.56 11.25 12.91
C ASP A 240 13.53 11.67 14.38
N CYS A 241 14.28 11.01 15.28
CA CYS A 241 14.04 11.15 16.72
C CYS A 241 14.78 12.33 17.37
N GLY A 242 15.91 12.75 16.79
CA GLY A 242 16.80 13.73 17.43
C GLY A 242 17.33 13.26 18.81
N CYS A 243 17.42 11.95 19.01
CA CYS A 243 17.67 11.31 20.30
C CYS A 243 19.01 10.57 20.36
N ALA A 244 19.88 10.70 19.34
CA ALA A 244 21.20 10.09 19.36
C ALA A 244 22.05 10.63 20.54
N THR A 245 22.73 9.74 21.25
CA THR A 245 23.57 10.11 22.40
C THR A 245 24.79 9.20 22.51
N THR A 246 25.87 9.72 23.11
CA THR A 246 27.03 8.92 23.54
C THR A 246 27.14 8.86 25.07
N ASN A 247 26.20 9.51 25.78
CA ASN A 247 26.18 9.54 27.22
C ASN A 247 25.55 8.27 27.79
N ARG A 248 26.38 7.36 28.30
CA ARG A 248 25.97 6.08 28.91
C ARG A 248 25.04 6.22 30.13
N THR A 249 24.86 7.40 30.70
CA THR A 249 23.86 7.60 31.77
C THR A 249 22.46 7.83 31.23
N LEU A 250 22.32 8.16 29.94
CA LEU A 250 21.06 8.41 29.25
C LEU A 250 20.68 7.26 28.28
N ASP A 251 21.63 6.38 28.00
CA ASP A 251 21.53 5.21 27.12
C ASP A 251 21.85 3.97 27.96
N ALA A 252 20.85 3.45 28.67
CA ALA A 252 21.04 2.34 29.60
C ALA A 252 21.20 0.99 28.89
N ASP A 253 20.63 0.83 27.69
CA ASP A 253 20.69 -0.42 26.93
C ASP A 253 21.83 -0.45 25.89
N GLY A 254 22.54 0.66 25.72
CA GLY A 254 23.74 0.80 24.91
C GLY A 254 23.47 0.83 23.41
N ASP A 255 22.25 1.18 22.99
CA ASP A 255 21.86 1.20 21.58
C ASP A 255 22.18 2.51 20.85
N GLY A 256 22.71 3.50 21.57
CA GLY A 256 23.14 4.80 21.04
C GLY A 256 22.05 5.87 21.05
N PHE A 257 20.90 5.61 21.68
CA PHE A 257 19.81 6.57 21.82
C PHE A 257 19.53 6.92 23.28
N ASP A 258 19.12 8.15 23.53
CA ASP A 258 18.64 8.59 24.84
C ASP A 258 17.28 7.93 25.12
N ASP A 259 17.22 7.07 26.14
CA ASP A 259 16.06 6.24 26.49
C ASP A 259 14.78 7.07 26.67
N ALA A 260 14.91 8.24 27.32
CA ALA A 260 13.78 9.09 27.63
C ALA A 260 13.28 9.82 26.38
N LEU A 261 14.19 10.35 25.56
CA LEU A 261 13.84 11.00 24.29
C LEU A 261 13.28 10.00 23.29
N TYR A 262 13.85 8.80 23.20
CA TYR A 262 13.38 7.73 22.32
C TYR A 262 11.96 7.27 22.71
N THR A 263 11.71 7.05 24.00
CA THR A 263 10.38 6.70 24.52
C THR A 263 9.36 7.81 24.24
N ALA A 264 9.73 9.07 24.49
CA ALA A 264 8.87 10.22 24.22
C ALA A 264 8.58 10.40 22.72
N TRP A 265 9.55 10.10 21.86
CA TRP A 265 9.39 10.12 20.41
C TRP A 265 8.43 9.03 19.92
N LYS A 266 8.55 7.79 20.40
CA LYS A 266 7.60 6.71 20.04
C LYS A 266 6.19 6.97 20.53
N ALA A 267 6.02 7.58 21.71
CA ALA A 267 4.71 7.93 22.25
C ALA A 267 3.92 8.88 21.32
N LYS A 268 4.60 9.64 20.45
CA LYS A 268 3.97 10.56 19.50
C LYS A 268 3.35 9.85 18.29
N PHE A 269 3.60 8.56 18.07
CA PHE A 269 3.10 7.84 16.89
C PHE A 269 1.57 7.92 16.78
N SER A 270 0.87 7.83 17.90
CA SER A 270 -0.60 7.97 17.94
C SER A 270 -1.13 9.32 17.43
N ASN A 271 -0.28 10.34 17.27
CA ASN A 271 -0.68 11.62 16.67
C ASN A 271 -1.02 11.51 15.18
N TYR A 272 -0.51 10.48 14.48
CA TYR A 272 -0.74 10.27 13.05
C TYR A 272 -1.82 9.25 12.70
N GLY A 273 -2.50 8.69 13.70
CA GLY A 273 -3.63 7.78 13.51
C GLY A 273 -3.66 6.66 14.54
N ASN A 274 -4.59 5.71 14.36
CA ASN A 274 -4.60 4.50 15.14
C ASN A 274 -3.37 3.64 14.76
N THR A 275 -2.55 3.30 15.75
CA THR A 275 -1.34 2.49 15.55
C THR A 275 -1.64 0.99 15.47
N LEU A 276 -2.87 0.57 15.77
CA LEU A 276 -3.31 -0.80 15.73
C LEU A 276 -4.27 -1.06 14.58
N THR A 277 -4.16 -2.24 13.98
CA THR A 277 -5.12 -2.80 13.03
C THR A 277 -6.46 -3.12 13.71
N GLU A 278 -7.46 -3.49 12.90
CA GLU A 278 -8.74 -4.03 13.38
C GLU A 278 -8.58 -5.32 14.23
N TYR A 279 -7.44 -6.01 14.11
CA TYR A 279 -7.10 -7.22 14.87
C TYR A 279 -6.26 -6.93 16.13
N TYR A 280 -6.15 -5.66 16.53
CA TYR A 280 -5.36 -5.22 17.70
C TYR A 280 -3.86 -5.54 17.61
N THR A 281 -3.34 -5.72 16.40
CA THR A 281 -1.90 -5.84 16.15
C THR A 281 -1.35 -4.50 15.68
N PRO A 282 -0.09 -4.13 16.01
CA PRO A 282 0.52 -2.93 15.46
C PRO A 282 0.58 -2.98 13.93
N TYR A 283 0.31 -1.85 13.27
CA TYR A 283 0.65 -1.69 11.86
C TYR A 283 2.16 -1.82 11.67
N GLU A 284 2.59 -2.46 10.58
CA GLU A 284 3.99 -2.67 10.24
C GLU A 284 4.73 -1.34 10.07
N SER A 285 4.09 -0.32 9.49
CA SER A 285 4.67 1.04 9.37
C SER A 285 4.88 1.77 10.70
N THR A 286 4.43 1.22 11.84
CA THR A 286 4.83 1.69 13.17
C THR A 286 6.20 1.17 13.61
N SER A 287 6.82 0.27 12.83
CA SER A 287 8.16 -0.26 13.12
C SER A 287 9.21 0.84 13.08
N VAL A 288 10.23 0.69 13.93
CA VAL A 288 11.43 1.53 13.93
C VAL A 288 12.58 0.74 13.30
N TRP A 289 13.22 1.33 12.29
CA TRP A 289 14.30 0.73 11.52
C TRP A 289 15.40 0.13 12.40
N GLU A 290 15.83 0.85 13.43
CA GLU A 290 16.87 0.41 14.36
C GLU A 290 16.44 -0.78 15.23
N GLU A 291 15.17 -0.87 15.61
CA GLU A 291 14.63 -2.03 16.33
C GLU A 291 14.61 -3.27 15.42
N VAL A 292 14.24 -3.09 14.15
CA VAL A 292 14.27 -4.15 13.14
C VAL A 292 15.70 -4.62 12.87
N LEU A 293 16.65 -3.69 12.75
CA LEU A 293 18.08 -4.02 12.60
C LEU A 293 18.64 -4.72 13.85
N LYS A 294 18.24 -4.32 15.06
CA LYS A 294 18.62 -4.99 16.32
C LYS A 294 18.11 -6.44 16.36
N GLU A 295 16.89 -6.69 15.89
CA GLU A 295 16.35 -8.05 15.74
C GLU A 295 17.11 -8.88 14.68
N ALA A 296 17.55 -8.22 13.60
CA ALA A 296 18.35 -8.82 12.53
C ALA A 296 19.84 -9.05 12.90
N ASP A 297 20.34 -8.51 14.02
CA ASP A 297 21.77 -8.49 14.35
C ASP A 297 22.31 -9.82 14.92
N ARG A 298 21.94 -10.91 14.25
CA ARG A 298 22.46 -12.25 14.47
C ARG A 298 22.63 -12.95 13.14
N LYS A 299 23.56 -13.91 13.12
CA LYS A 299 23.72 -14.81 11.98
C LYS A 299 22.59 -15.83 11.99
N ILE A 300 21.98 -16.10 10.84
CA ILE A 300 21.00 -17.18 10.69
C ILE A 300 21.63 -18.56 10.92
N ARG A 301 22.90 -18.72 10.57
CA ARG A 301 23.70 -19.94 10.80
C ARG A 301 25.11 -19.57 11.27
N PRO A 302 25.78 -20.39 12.10
CA PRO A 302 27.15 -20.10 12.57
C PRO A 302 28.18 -19.95 11.44
N THR A 303 27.93 -20.57 10.29
CA THR A 303 28.81 -20.55 9.10
C THR A 303 28.71 -19.26 8.28
N GLU A 304 27.70 -18.41 8.53
CA GLU A 304 27.55 -17.16 7.80
C GLU A 304 28.69 -16.20 8.11
N THR A 305 29.13 -15.43 7.12
CA THR A 305 30.09 -14.34 7.33
C THR A 305 29.43 -13.19 8.09
N TYR A 306 28.24 -12.78 7.66
CA TYR A 306 27.55 -11.58 8.12
C TYR A 306 26.29 -11.87 8.95
N THR A 307 25.97 -10.99 9.89
CA THR A 307 24.64 -10.97 10.53
C THR A 307 23.57 -10.50 9.53
N GLY A 308 22.30 -10.76 9.84
CA GLY A 308 21.19 -10.22 9.04
C GLY A 308 21.22 -8.69 8.92
N LYS A 309 21.52 -8.00 10.03
CA LYS A 309 21.75 -6.54 10.04
C LYS A 309 22.79 -6.10 9.02
N GLN A 310 23.98 -6.71 9.06
CA GLN A 310 25.07 -6.38 8.13
C GLN A 310 24.69 -6.65 6.67
N LYS A 311 23.88 -7.68 6.39
CA LYS A 311 23.34 -7.95 5.06
C LYS A 311 22.36 -6.86 4.61
N ILE A 312 21.42 -6.46 5.47
CA ILE A 312 20.45 -5.39 5.18
C ILE A 312 21.17 -4.05 4.96
N GLU A 313 22.18 -3.73 5.77
CA GLU A 313 23.00 -2.52 5.63
C GLU A 313 23.78 -2.50 4.30
N GLN A 314 24.32 -3.63 3.86
CA GLN A 314 24.95 -3.74 2.54
C GLN A 314 23.95 -3.54 1.40
N LYS A 315 22.77 -4.17 1.49
CA LYS A 315 21.69 -4.05 0.50
C LYS A 315 21.21 -2.61 0.36
N ILE A 316 20.92 -1.92 1.47
CA ILE A 316 20.44 -0.54 1.41
C ILE A 316 21.51 0.42 0.88
N ALA A 317 22.80 0.15 1.14
CA ALA A 317 23.89 0.94 0.56
C ALA A 317 23.94 0.79 -0.98
N ILE A 318 23.83 -0.44 -1.50
CA ILE A 318 23.74 -0.69 -2.95
C ILE A 318 22.52 0.00 -3.54
N MET A 319 21.35 -0.13 -2.89
CA MET A 319 20.11 0.49 -3.34
C MET A 319 20.20 2.01 -3.41
N LYS A 320 20.64 2.68 -2.33
CA LYS A 320 20.77 4.14 -2.32
C LYS A 320 21.74 4.62 -3.40
N LYS A 321 22.86 3.91 -3.60
CA LYS A 321 23.81 4.21 -4.65
C LYS A 321 23.17 4.08 -6.04
N TYR A 322 22.47 2.97 -6.31
CA TYR A 322 21.77 2.74 -7.57
C TYR A 322 20.73 3.85 -7.85
N LEU A 323 19.88 4.18 -6.88
CA LEU A 323 18.86 5.22 -7.03
C LEU A 323 19.49 6.58 -7.35
N GLN A 324 20.61 6.91 -6.69
CA GLN A 324 21.33 8.16 -6.92
C GLN A 324 22.01 8.20 -8.30
N GLU A 325 22.69 7.13 -8.70
CA GLU A 325 23.50 7.10 -9.93
C GLU A 325 22.64 6.92 -11.19
N GLU A 326 21.62 6.06 -11.14
CA GLU A 326 20.83 5.71 -12.33
C GLU A 326 19.59 6.60 -12.53
N TRP A 327 19.07 7.16 -11.43
CA TRP A 327 17.80 7.89 -11.41
C TRP A 327 17.89 9.28 -10.80
N ASN A 328 19.04 9.66 -10.22
CA ASN A 328 19.19 10.90 -9.46
C ASN A 328 18.14 11.05 -8.34
N ILE A 329 17.78 9.92 -7.71
CA ILE A 329 16.84 9.86 -6.59
C ILE A 329 17.63 9.68 -5.29
N ASN A 330 17.52 10.67 -4.39
CA ASN A 330 17.94 10.52 -3.01
C ASN A 330 16.80 9.91 -2.20
N LEU A 331 16.97 8.67 -1.74
CA LEU A 331 15.94 7.94 -1.00
C LEU A 331 15.58 8.58 0.34
N ASP A 332 16.53 9.23 1.02
CA ASP A 332 16.29 9.90 2.30
C ASP A 332 15.46 11.17 2.10
N GLU A 333 15.72 11.92 1.02
CA GLU A 333 14.92 13.08 0.63
C GLU A 333 13.51 12.67 0.19
N LEU A 334 13.37 11.58 -0.57
CA LEU A 334 12.06 11.02 -0.94
C LEU A 334 11.24 10.65 0.27
N ARG A 335 11.84 9.91 1.20
CA ARG A 335 11.22 9.58 2.47
C ARG A 335 10.82 10.84 3.25
N ALA A 336 11.72 11.81 3.38
CA ALA A 336 11.44 13.04 4.12
C ALA A 336 10.30 13.86 3.48
N GLU A 337 10.28 13.98 2.16
CA GLU A 337 9.24 14.70 1.42
C GLU A 337 7.87 14.03 1.59
N ILE A 338 7.78 12.70 1.48
CA ILE A 338 6.54 11.95 1.74
C ILE A 338 6.08 12.20 3.18
N ARG A 339 6.96 12.05 4.16
CA ARG A 339 6.61 12.17 5.59
C ARG A 339 6.27 13.59 6.01
N SER A 340 6.78 14.61 5.32
CA SER A 340 6.42 16.02 5.54
C SER A 340 4.93 16.30 5.35
N ARG A 341 4.23 15.41 4.63
CA ARG A 341 2.80 15.50 4.30
C ARG A 341 1.90 14.86 5.35
N TYR A 342 2.45 13.99 6.19
CA TYR A 342 1.69 13.25 7.20
C TYR A 342 0.89 14.15 8.17
N PRO A 343 1.41 15.31 8.63
CA PRO A 343 0.63 16.20 9.48
C PRO A 343 -0.71 16.63 8.89
N TYR A 344 -0.76 16.88 7.58
CA TYR A 344 -1.95 17.38 6.89
C TYR A 344 -2.95 16.26 6.58
N VAL A 345 -2.52 15.00 6.62
CA VAL A 345 -3.41 13.84 6.60
C VAL A 345 -4.03 13.63 7.99
N ALA A 346 -3.19 13.61 9.03
CA ALA A 346 -3.63 13.40 10.41
C ALA A 346 -4.45 14.59 10.95
N GLY A 347 -4.20 15.80 10.47
CA GLY A 347 -4.74 17.05 11.01
C GLY A 347 -3.99 17.58 12.24
N LYS A 348 -2.77 17.10 12.48
CA LYS A 348 -1.87 17.60 13.53
C LYS A 348 -0.41 17.26 13.22
N THR A 349 0.53 18.06 13.71
CA THR A 349 1.96 17.77 13.64
C THR A 349 2.32 16.52 14.45
N PHE A 350 3.55 16.02 14.26
CA PHE A 350 4.06 14.90 15.05
C PHE A 350 4.06 15.18 16.55
N ASP A 351 4.29 16.44 16.96
CA ASP A 351 4.20 16.89 18.36
C ASP A 351 2.76 17.10 18.86
N GLY A 352 1.75 16.80 18.03
CA GLY A 352 0.34 16.88 18.41
C GLY A 352 -0.29 18.26 18.23
N VAL A 353 0.41 19.22 17.63
CA VAL A 353 -0.13 20.57 17.37
C VAL A 353 -1.12 20.49 16.20
N PRO A 354 -2.39 20.94 16.35
CA PRO A 354 -3.37 20.89 15.26
C PRO A 354 -2.89 21.64 14.00
N VAL A 355 -3.14 21.05 12.83
CA VAL A 355 -2.92 21.69 11.52
C VAL A 355 -4.15 21.50 10.63
N GLN A 356 -4.32 22.39 9.65
CA GLN A 356 -5.43 22.26 8.71
C GLN A 356 -5.29 20.96 7.92
N ARG A 357 -6.25 20.05 8.10
CA ARG A 357 -6.30 18.79 7.37
C ARG A 357 -6.62 19.03 5.90
N LYS A 358 -5.99 18.26 5.00
CA LYS A 358 -6.34 18.19 3.58
C LYS A 358 -7.69 17.47 3.43
N ASP A 359 -8.61 18.04 2.67
CA ASP A 359 -9.90 17.41 2.39
C ASP A 359 -9.75 16.43 1.23
N PHE A 360 -9.82 15.14 1.54
CA PHE A 360 -9.77 14.08 0.53
C PHE A 360 -11.16 13.70 -0.02
N THR A 361 -12.25 14.22 0.54
CA THR A 361 -13.61 13.76 0.23
C THR A 361 -14.22 14.41 -1.02
N ARG A 362 -13.55 15.40 -1.60
CA ARG A 362 -14.05 16.20 -2.72
C ARG A 362 -13.06 16.20 -3.87
N LEU A 363 -13.55 16.30 -5.10
CA LEU A 363 -12.70 16.50 -6.27
C LEU A 363 -11.97 17.84 -6.15
N THR A 364 -10.64 17.80 -6.05
CA THR A 364 -9.80 19.00 -6.09
C THR A 364 -9.59 19.41 -7.54
N ARG A 365 -10.37 20.38 -8.03
CA ARG A 365 -10.21 20.89 -9.41
C ARG A 365 -9.05 21.85 -9.53
#